data_AF-A0A920AHA8-F1
#
_entry.id   AF-A0A920AHA8-F1
#
_cell.length_a   1.000
_cell.length_b   1.000
_cell.length_c   1.000
_cell.angle_alpha   90.00
_cell.angle_beta   90.00
_cell.angle_gamma   90.00
#
_symmetry.space_group_name_H-M   'P 1'
#
loop_
_entity.id
_entity.type
_entity.pdbx_description
1 polymer ?
#
loop_
_entity_poly.entity_id
_entity_poly.type
_entity_poly.pdbx_seq_one_letter_code
_entity_poly.pdbx_strand_id
1 'polypeptide(L)'
;MIRIAYITTLLFSQLFANNEIEYKISFEYWLNEDLRVFAVDNVIILEVEEDSIHLSSNNWFGETILDEDIEYDDQSLLQNSIFNKILFDKTISEEDSWIEGYSLLDDKKIKVRYLFSAIEDDLRLYRMDVKALDKDNDDNKVNNVILDNDIIMIWTNLKKEIKKISLRYNGATYVLKLNEE
;
A
#
# COMPACT_ATOMS: atom_id res chain seq x y z
N MET A 1 -5.08 2.28 14.99
CA MET A 1 -4.69 3.57 14.40
C MET A 1 -3.21 3.61 14.07
N ILE A 2 -2.32 3.20 14.97
CA ILE A 2 -0.86 3.30 14.76
C ILE A 2 -0.35 2.50 13.53
N ARG A 3 -0.78 1.24 13.39
CA ARG A 3 -0.34 0.40 12.27
C ARG A 3 -0.83 0.84 10.88
N ILE A 4 -1.90 1.62 10.86
CA ILE A 4 -2.63 2.09 9.66
C ILE A 4 -1.87 3.20 8.92
N ALA A 5 -1.14 4.03 9.67
CA ALA A 5 -0.23 5.00 9.09
C ALA A 5 0.93 4.32 8.38
N TYR A 6 1.56 3.31 8.99
CA TYR A 6 2.72 2.66 8.37
C TYR A 6 2.42 2.07 6.99
N ILE A 7 1.25 1.43 6.79
CA ILE A 7 0.89 0.82 5.50
C ILE A 7 0.53 1.88 4.47
N THR A 8 -0.23 2.91 4.90
CA THR A 8 -0.65 3.98 4.01
C THR A 8 0.57 4.79 3.61
N THR A 9 1.42 5.12 4.55
CA THR A 9 2.67 5.81 4.26
C THR A 9 3.58 4.96 3.38
N LEU A 10 3.76 3.66 3.66
CA LEU A 10 4.73 2.87 2.92
C LEU A 10 4.25 2.40 1.52
N LEU A 11 2.93 2.19 1.35
CA LEU A 11 2.33 2.01 0.02
C LEU A 11 2.45 3.27 -0.84
N PHE A 12 2.47 4.46 -0.22
CA PHE A 12 2.65 5.73 -0.90
C PHE A 12 4.12 6.07 -1.16
N SER A 13 5.11 5.57 -0.39
CA SER A 13 6.55 5.82 -0.67
C SER A 13 7.00 5.16 -1.95
N GLN A 14 6.64 3.89 -2.11
CA GLN A 14 7.15 3.08 -3.21
C GLN A 14 6.45 3.40 -4.53
N LEU A 15 5.38 4.19 -4.50
CA LEU A 15 4.69 4.67 -5.69
C LEU A 15 5.53 5.59 -6.57
N PHE A 16 6.56 6.16 -5.98
CA PHE A 16 7.25 7.25 -6.59
C PHE A 16 8.76 7.14 -6.49
N ALA A 17 9.32 6.08 -5.92
CA ALA A 17 10.77 5.85 -5.83
C ALA A 17 11.42 5.72 -7.22
N ASN A 18 11.63 6.87 -7.84
CA ASN A 18 12.54 7.14 -8.95
C ASN A 18 13.12 8.52 -8.61
N ASN A 19 14.25 8.49 -7.91
CA ASN A 19 14.96 9.60 -7.20
C ASN A 19 14.45 9.86 -5.76
N GLU A 20 15.34 10.48 -4.95
CA GLU A 20 15.06 11.06 -3.62
C GLU A 20 13.76 11.85 -3.65
N ILE A 21 12.71 11.37 -2.98
CA ILE A 21 11.48 12.14 -2.89
C ILE A 21 10.88 12.07 -1.49
N GLU A 22 10.63 13.27 -0.95
CA GLU A 22 9.87 13.53 0.28
C GLU A 22 8.37 13.63 -0.04
N TYR A 23 7.55 12.90 0.72
CA TYR A 23 6.09 12.95 0.65
C TYR A 23 5.47 13.44 1.95
N LYS A 24 4.45 14.27 1.82
CA LYS A 24 3.61 14.71 2.95
C LYS A 24 2.24 14.09 2.86
N ILE A 25 1.83 13.42 3.93
CA ILE A 25 0.61 12.62 3.96
C ILE A 25 -0.43 13.32 4.82
N SER A 26 -1.59 13.61 4.24
CA SER A 26 -2.77 14.13 4.94
C SER A 26 -3.74 13.01 5.30
N PHE A 27 -4.51 13.19 6.38
CA PHE A 27 -5.51 12.22 6.84
C PHE A 27 -6.90 12.86 6.85
N GLU A 28 -7.87 12.14 6.30
CA GLU A 28 -9.28 12.51 6.36
C GLU A 28 -10.13 11.36 6.90
N TYR A 29 -11.17 11.70 7.65
CA TYR A 29 -12.18 10.73 8.08
C TYR A 29 -13.57 11.20 7.66
N TRP A 30 -14.30 10.29 7.04
CA TRP A 30 -15.65 10.51 6.51
C TRP A 30 -16.62 9.52 7.16
N LEU A 31 -17.75 10.02 7.66
CA LEU A 31 -18.83 9.18 8.20
C LEU A 31 -19.67 8.55 7.08
N ASN A 32 -19.81 9.28 5.98
CA ASN A 32 -20.46 8.89 4.74
C ASN A 32 -19.96 9.80 3.60
N GLU A 33 -20.48 9.61 2.39
CA GLU A 33 -20.06 10.34 1.18
C GLU A 33 -20.17 11.87 1.31
N ASP A 34 -21.07 12.37 2.16
CA ASP A 34 -21.36 13.80 2.29
C ASP A 34 -20.80 14.44 3.57
N LEU A 35 -20.30 13.65 4.52
CA LEU A 35 -19.93 14.12 5.86
C LEU A 35 -18.49 13.78 6.23
N ARG A 36 -17.58 14.74 5.98
CA ARG A 36 -16.21 14.72 6.50
C ARG A 36 -16.18 15.16 7.97
N VAL A 37 -15.69 14.29 8.84
CA VAL A 37 -15.57 14.52 10.28
C VAL A 37 -14.32 15.30 10.62
N PHE A 38 -13.18 14.94 10.02
CA PHE A 38 -11.94 15.68 10.17
C PHE A 38 -11.07 15.54 8.92
N ALA A 39 -10.22 16.54 8.72
CA ALA A 39 -9.12 16.55 7.76
C ALA A 39 -7.92 17.22 8.44
N VAL A 40 -6.77 16.54 8.42
CA VAL A 40 -5.51 17.08 8.95
C VAL A 40 -4.47 16.95 7.87
N ASP A 41 -3.88 18.07 7.48
CA ASP A 41 -2.89 18.11 6.42
C ASP A 41 -1.48 17.85 6.94
N ASN A 42 -0.65 17.22 6.10
CA ASN A 42 0.78 17.03 6.33
C ASN A 42 1.08 16.44 7.72
N VAL A 43 0.52 15.27 8.01
CA VAL A 43 0.59 14.57 9.29
C VAL A 43 1.87 13.75 9.41
N ILE A 44 2.27 13.07 8.33
CA ILE A 44 3.45 12.20 8.28
C ILE A 44 4.33 12.67 7.12
N ILE A 45 5.63 12.73 7.37
CA ILE A 45 6.67 12.84 6.35
C ILE A 45 7.18 11.44 6.05
N LEU A 46 7.40 11.21 4.77
CA LEU A 46 7.94 9.98 4.24
C LEU A 46 9.09 10.30 3.30
N GLU A 47 10.22 9.68 3.58
CA GLU A 47 11.45 9.81 2.81
C GLU A 47 11.80 8.43 2.27
N VAL A 48 12.14 8.40 0.98
CA VAL A 48 12.61 7.19 0.31
C VAL A 48 13.89 7.54 -0.41
N GLU A 49 14.95 6.87 -0.02
CA GLU A 49 16.22 6.85 -0.73
C GLU A 49 16.44 5.42 -1.25
N GLU A 50 17.33 5.24 -2.23
CA GLU A 50 17.46 4.05 -3.10
C GLU A 50 16.94 2.71 -2.53
N ASP A 51 17.37 2.33 -1.33
CA ASP A 51 17.00 1.13 -0.59
C ASP A 51 16.51 1.40 0.85
N SER A 52 16.29 2.65 1.24
CA SER A 52 15.84 3.03 2.58
C SER A 52 14.46 3.67 2.58
N ILE A 53 13.73 3.45 3.66
CA ILE A 53 12.42 4.04 3.90
C ILE A 53 12.39 4.61 5.31
N HIS A 54 12.17 5.92 5.39
CA HIS A 54 12.03 6.64 6.65
C HIS A 54 10.66 7.30 6.76
N LEU A 55 10.01 7.09 7.90
CA LEU A 55 8.70 7.66 8.26
C LEU A 55 8.87 8.46 9.53
N SER A 56 8.47 9.73 9.48
CA SER A 56 8.50 10.61 10.64
C SER A 56 7.22 11.40 10.81
N SER A 57 6.92 11.78 12.05
CA SER A 57 5.78 12.64 12.35
C SER A 57 6.07 14.11 12.00
N ASN A 58 5.10 14.80 11.38
CA ASN A 58 5.26 16.22 11.02
C ASN A 58 4.45 17.17 11.93
N ASN A 59 3.56 16.63 12.76
CA ASN A 59 2.78 17.41 13.73
C ASN A 59 2.28 16.51 14.89
N TRP A 60 1.65 17.13 15.89
CA TRP A 60 1.12 16.44 17.09
C TRP A 60 0.14 15.29 16.78
N PHE A 61 -0.61 15.39 15.67
CA PHE A 61 -1.53 14.33 15.23
C PHE A 61 -0.74 13.17 14.63
N GLY A 62 0.35 13.47 13.92
CA GLY A 62 1.33 12.50 13.43
C GLY A 62 2.04 11.77 14.57
N GLU A 63 2.49 12.48 15.60
CA GLU A 63 3.12 11.86 16.79
C GLU A 63 2.18 10.84 17.45
N THR A 64 0.90 11.21 17.59
CA THR A 64 -0.15 10.34 18.17
C THR A 64 -0.40 9.08 17.32
N ILE A 65 -0.18 9.18 16.01
CA ILE A 65 -0.40 8.10 15.06
C ILE A 65 0.84 7.24 14.88
N LEU A 66 2.03 7.83 14.79
CA LEU A 66 3.25 7.10 14.47
C LEU A 66 3.88 6.48 15.72
N ASP A 67 3.66 7.06 16.91
CA ASP A 67 4.24 6.66 18.21
C ASP A 67 5.78 6.81 18.26
N GLU A 68 6.48 6.28 17.27
CA GLU A 68 7.92 6.39 17.04
C GLU A 68 8.20 6.53 15.54
N ASP A 69 9.30 7.21 15.18
CA ASP A 69 9.78 7.21 13.79
C ASP A 69 10.14 5.78 13.36
N ILE A 70 9.90 5.46 12.08
CA ILE A 70 10.20 4.15 11.52
C ILE A 70 11.24 4.29 10.43
N GLU A 71 12.24 3.42 10.51
CA GLU A 71 13.32 3.33 9.54
C GLU A 71 13.48 1.87 9.10
N TYR A 72 13.57 1.68 7.79
CA TYR A 72 13.88 0.40 7.16
C TYR A 72 15.00 0.61 6.16
N ASP A 73 16.14 -0.04 6.38
CA ASP A 73 17.31 0.00 5.49
C ASP A 73 17.44 -1.28 4.66
N ASP A 74 18.30 -1.25 3.63
CA ASP A 74 18.65 -2.39 2.78
C ASP A 74 17.42 -3.09 2.14
N GLN A 75 16.36 -2.32 1.85
CA GLN A 75 15.11 -2.86 1.31
C GLN A 75 15.22 -3.10 -0.19
N SER A 76 14.84 -4.32 -0.62
CA SER A 76 14.77 -4.67 -2.04
C SER A 76 13.51 -4.07 -2.69
N LEU A 77 13.55 -2.76 -2.94
CA LEU A 77 12.42 -2.00 -3.49
C LEU A 77 12.26 -2.16 -5.01
N LEU A 78 13.34 -2.49 -5.71
CA LEU A 78 13.43 -2.35 -7.17
C LEU A 78 13.32 -3.65 -7.99
N GLN A 79 13.49 -4.84 -7.40
CA GLN A 79 13.32 -6.10 -8.15
C GLN A 79 12.34 -7.05 -7.45
N ASN A 80 11.29 -7.46 -8.17
CA ASN A 80 10.27 -8.43 -7.76
C ASN A 80 9.46 -8.10 -6.49
N SER A 81 9.63 -6.92 -5.92
CA SER A 81 8.69 -6.37 -4.93
C SER A 81 7.27 -6.27 -5.51
N ILE A 82 6.27 -6.78 -4.78
CA ILE A 82 4.86 -6.68 -5.18
C ILE A 82 4.41 -5.22 -5.30
N PHE A 83 5.00 -4.36 -4.48
CA PHE A 83 4.74 -2.93 -4.50
C PHE A 83 5.23 -2.33 -5.82
N ASN A 84 6.46 -2.61 -6.23
CA ASN A 84 6.98 -2.16 -7.51
C ASN A 84 6.09 -2.66 -8.68
N LYS A 85 5.63 -3.90 -8.63
CA LYS A 85 4.76 -4.48 -9.67
C LYS A 85 3.39 -3.83 -9.75
N ILE A 86 2.78 -3.53 -8.61
CA ILE A 86 1.48 -2.85 -8.54
C ILE A 86 1.60 -1.38 -8.96
N LEU A 87 2.74 -0.74 -8.73
CA LEU A 87 2.89 0.72 -8.78
C LEU A 87 3.69 1.23 -9.99
N PHE A 88 4.64 0.47 -10.53
CA PHE A 88 5.39 0.81 -11.76
C PHE A 88 4.91 0.04 -12.98
N ASP A 89 4.83 -1.29 -12.90
CA ASP A 89 4.28 -2.09 -14.01
C ASP A 89 2.79 -1.79 -14.19
N LYS A 90 2.11 -1.38 -13.10
CA LYS A 90 0.70 -0.97 -13.02
C LYS A 90 -0.24 -1.90 -13.78
N THR A 91 0.09 -3.17 -13.99
CA THR A 91 -0.69 -4.05 -14.86
C THR A 91 -0.89 -5.41 -14.22
N ILE A 92 -2.12 -5.92 -14.32
CA ILE A 92 -2.44 -7.29 -13.91
C ILE A 92 -2.15 -8.22 -15.09
N SER A 93 -1.06 -8.97 -14.99
CA SER A 93 -0.63 -9.93 -16.01
C SER A 93 -1.52 -11.17 -16.08
N GLU A 94 -1.90 -11.73 -14.94
CA GLU A 94 -2.66 -12.97 -14.83
C GLU A 94 -3.85 -12.84 -13.86
N GLU A 95 -4.97 -13.46 -14.24
CA GLU A 95 -6.22 -13.47 -13.46
C GLU A 95 -6.49 -14.87 -12.91
N ASP A 96 -7.16 -14.91 -11.76
CA ASP A 96 -7.70 -16.12 -11.11
C ASP A 96 -6.68 -17.23 -10.79
N SER A 97 -5.38 -16.93 -10.91
CA SER A 97 -4.26 -17.85 -10.70
C SER A 97 -3.28 -17.30 -9.67
N TRP A 98 -2.63 -18.19 -8.91
CA TRP A 98 -1.55 -17.81 -8.00
C TRP A 98 -0.28 -17.53 -8.79
N ILE A 99 0.29 -16.36 -8.56
CA ILE A 99 1.53 -15.88 -9.15
C ILE A 99 2.58 -15.86 -8.03
N GLU A 100 3.66 -16.61 -8.23
CA GLU A 100 4.80 -16.67 -7.31
C GLU A 100 5.95 -15.78 -7.80
N GLY A 101 7.00 -15.65 -6.99
CA GLY A 101 8.18 -14.86 -7.34
C GLY A 101 8.11 -13.40 -6.93
N TYR A 102 7.13 -13.03 -6.10
CA TYR A 102 7.05 -11.72 -5.48
C TYR A 102 7.60 -11.72 -4.05
N SER A 103 8.08 -10.56 -3.60
CA SER A 103 8.49 -10.30 -2.22
C SER A 103 7.78 -9.09 -1.63
N LEU A 104 7.66 -9.06 -0.31
CA LEU A 104 7.40 -7.85 0.48
C LEU A 104 8.75 -7.27 0.99
N LEU A 105 8.71 -6.41 2.00
CA LEU A 105 9.91 -5.89 2.68
C LEU A 105 10.73 -7.04 3.30
N ASP A 106 12.01 -6.78 3.56
CA ASP A 106 12.97 -7.76 4.11
C ASP A 106 13.03 -9.07 3.29
N ASP A 107 12.84 -8.97 1.97
CA ASP A 107 12.79 -10.09 1.03
C ASP A 107 11.76 -11.19 1.38
N LYS A 108 10.73 -10.85 2.15
CA LYS A 108 9.69 -11.76 2.57
C LYS A 108 8.94 -12.33 1.37
N LYS A 109 9.17 -13.61 1.05
CA LYS A 109 8.61 -14.26 -0.14
C LYS A 109 7.10 -14.48 -0.02
N ILE A 110 6.39 -14.08 -1.05
CA ILE A 110 4.94 -14.19 -1.13
C ILE A 110 4.47 -14.74 -2.48
N LYS A 111 3.19 -15.09 -2.52
CA LYS A 111 2.43 -15.25 -3.76
C LYS A 111 1.16 -14.45 -3.70
N VAL A 112 0.70 -14.03 -4.87
CA VAL A 112 -0.48 -13.19 -5.02
C VAL A 112 -1.45 -13.79 -6.02
N ARG A 113 -2.73 -13.43 -5.93
CA ARG A 113 -3.73 -13.78 -6.93
C ARG A 113 -4.73 -12.64 -7.07
N TYR A 114 -5.07 -12.31 -8.31
CA TYR A 114 -6.10 -11.33 -8.63
C TYR A 114 -7.38 -12.05 -9.07
N LEU A 115 -8.39 -12.06 -8.20
CA LEU A 115 -9.69 -12.66 -8.49
C LEU A 115 -10.60 -11.62 -9.13
N PHE A 116 -11.04 -11.88 -10.36
CA PHE A 116 -11.96 -10.97 -11.04
C PHE A 116 -13.33 -10.95 -10.33
N SER A 117 -13.87 -9.75 -10.12
CA SER A 117 -15.16 -9.55 -9.45
C SER A 117 -16.22 -9.04 -10.42
N ALA A 118 -15.99 -7.86 -11.03
CA ALA A 118 -17.01 -7.17 -11.83
C ALA A 118 -16.39 -6.13 -12.79
N ILE A 119 -17.23 -5.60 -13.67
CA ILE A 119 -16.94 -4.36 -14.42
C ILE A 119 -17.94 -3.30 -13.95
N GLU A 120 -17.43 -2.14 -13.56
CA GLU A 120 -18.20 -1.00 -13.04
C GLU A 120 -17.60 0.28 -13.64
N ASP A 121 -18.42 1.10 -14.30
CA ASP A 121 -18.00 2.39 -14.90
C ASP A 121 -16.70 2.30 -15.75
N ASP A 122 -16.66 1.35 -16.68
CA ASP A 122 -15.50 1.04 -17.54
C ASP A 122 -14.21 0.61 -16.80
N LEU A 123 -14.30 0.34 -15.50
CA LEU A 123 -13.24 -0.23 -14.68
C LEU A 123 -13.49 -1.71 -14.41
N ARG A 124 -12.43 -2.51 -14.40
CA ARG A 124 -12.44 -3.90 -13.95
C ARG A 124 -12.06 -3.95 -12.49
N LEU A 125 -12.87 -4.62 -11.67
CA LEU A 125 -12.67 -4.77 -10.24
C LEU A 125 -12.15 -6.16 -9.91
N TYR A 126 -11.11 -6.22 -9.09
CA TYR A 126 -10.49 -7.44 -8.59
C TYR A 126 -10.39 -7.43 -7.08
N ARG A 127 -10.47 -8.63 -6.49
CA ARG A 127 -9.95 -8.89 -5.14
C ARG A 127 -8.54 -9.44 -5.26
N MET A 128 -7.58 -8.82 -4.59
CA MET A 128 -6.22 -9.33 -4.48
C MET A 128 -6.09 -10.14 -3.19
N ASP A 129 -5.63 -11.38 -3.31
CA ASP A 129 -5.22 -12.22 -2.19
C ASP A 129 -3.69 -12.27 -2.11
N VAL A 130 -3.11 -12.16 -0.91
CA VAL A 130 -1.66 -12.27 -0.66
C VAL A 130 -1.40 -13.39 0.34
N LYS A 131 -0.36 -14.19 0.13
CA LYS A 131 0.07 -15.23 1.07
C LYS A 131 1.59 -15.30 1.17
N ALA A 132 2.09 -15.34 2.40
CA ALA A 132 3.47 -15.71 2.68
C ALA A 132 3.75 -17.16 2.26
N LEU A 133 4.93 -17.39 1.66
CA LEU A 133 5.41 -18.73 1.32
C LEU A 133 6.07 -19.41 2.52
N ASP A 134 6.73 -18.64 3.37
CA ASP A 134 7.42 -19.10 4.55
C ASP A 134 6.71 -18.63 5.84
N LYS A 135 6.70 -19.47 6.87
CA LYS A 135 6.18 -19.15 8.22
C LYS A 135 7.34 -18.81 9.15
N ASP A 136 8.01 -17.70 8.87
CA ASP A 136 8.88 -17.05 9.85
C ASP A 136 8.05 -16.10 10.72
N ASN A 137 8.61 -15.70 11.86
CA ASN A 137 8.00 -14.68 12.71
C ASN A 137 8.59 -13.35 12.25
N ASP A 138 7.86 -12.67 11.36
CA ASP A 138 8.23 -11.39 10.78
C ASP A 138 7.82 -10.27 11.75
N ASP A 139 8.78 -9.46 12.21
CA ASP A 139 8.54 -8.29 13.04
C ASP A 139 8.25 -7.03 12.22
N ASN A 140 8.38 -7.10 10.88
CA ASN A 140 8.04 -6.02 9.98
C ASN A 140 6.55 -5.71 10.08
N LYS A 141 6.24 -4.58 10.73
CA LYS A 141 4.86 -4.12 11.00
C LYS A 141 4.06 -3.93 9.70
N VAL A 142 4.72 -3.64 8.58
CA VAL A 142 4.10 -3.40 7.27
C VAL A 142 3.70 -4.72 6.63
N ASN A 143 4.64 -5.67 6.56
CA ASN A 143 4.40 -7.00 6.01
C ASN A 143 3.24 -7.68 6.74
N ASN A 144 3.26 -7.60 8.07
CA ASN A 144 2.21 -8.15 8.91
C ASN A 144 0.82 -7.63 8.53
N VAL A 145 0.69 -6.34 8.22
CA VAL A 145 -0.65 -5.82 7.88
C VAL A 145 -1.06 -6.20 6.46
N ILE A 146 -0.14 -6.32 5.50
CA ILE A 146 -0.49 -6.82 4.16
C ILE A 146 -0.94 -8.27 4.23
N LEU A 147 -0.29 -9.08 5.08
CA LEU A 147 -0.61 -10.49 5.27
C LEU A 147 -1.89 -10.69 6.12
N ASP A 148 -2.15 -9.81 7.10
CA ASP A 148 -3.33 -9.83 7.97
C ASP A 148 -4.47 -8.93 7.46
N ASN A 149 -4.44 -8.50 6.20
CA ASN A 149 -5.49 -7.66 5.62
C ASN A 149 -6.80 -8.45 5.45
N ASP A 150 -7.94 -7.80 5.69
CA ASP A 150 -9.24 -8.43 5.51
C ASP A 150 -9.54 -8.60 4.00
N ILE A 151 -9.36 -7.52 3.23
CA ILE A 151 -9.65 -7.47 1.79
C ILE A 151 -8.75 -6.42 1.12
N ILE A 152 -8.09 -6.79 0.03
CA ILE A 152 -7.46 -5.84 -0.91
C ILE A 152 -8.26 -5.84 -2.20
N MET A 153 -8.74 -4.67 -2.64
CA MET A 153 -9.45 -4.49 -3.90
C MET A 153 -8.61 -3.66 -4.86
N ILE A 154 -8.65 -4.01 -6.14
CA ILE A 154 -7.91 -3.32 -7.19
C ILE A 154 -8.87 -3.01 -8.34
N TRP A 155 -8.86 -1.76 -8.79
CA TRP A 155 -9.56 -1.33 -9.99
C TRP A 155 -8.53 -1.09 -11.08
N THR A 156 -8.81 -1.63 -12.26
CA THR A 156 -8.02 -1.37 -13.46
C THR A 156 -8.91 -0.79 -14.56
N ASN A 157 -8.31 -0.18 -15.57
CA ASN A 157 -9.03 0.04 -16.83
C ASN A 157 -9.26 -1.30 -17.57
N LEU A 158 -9.94 -1.25 -18.72
CA LEU A 158 -10.20 -2.42 -19.56
C LEU A 158 -8.92 -3.12 -20.08
N LYS A 159 -7.78 -2.41 -20.11
CA LYS A 159 -6.46 -2.95 -20.48
C LYS A 159 -5.69 -3.54 -19.29
N LYS A 160 -6.35 -3.66 -18.13
CA LYS A 160 -5.77 -4.16 -16.87
C LYS A 160 -4.70 -3.26 -16.25
N GLU A 161 -4.66 -1.99 -16.63
CA GLU A 161 -3.81 -1.00 -15.97
C GLU A 161 -4.46 -0.54 -14.67
N ILE A 162 -3.79 -0.70 -13.53
CA ILE A 162 -4.23 -0.34 -12.19
C ILE A 162 -4.45 1.17 -12.10
N LYS A 163 -5.64 1.54 -11.61
CA LYS A 163 -6.08 2.93 -11.43
C LYS A 163 -6.33 3.27 -9.96
N LYS A 164 -6.79 2.30 -9.18
CA LYS A 164 -7.16 2.49 -7.78
C LYS A 164 -6.94 1.18 -7.02
N ILE A 165 -6.56 1.31 -5.77
CA ILE A 165 -6.40 0.20 -4.84
C ILE A 165 -7.12 0.57 -3.55
N SER A 166 -7.75 -0.38 -2.89
CA SER A 166 -8.25 -0.20 -1.53
C SER A 166 -7.89 -1.37 -0.66
N LEU A 167 -7.56 -1.09 0.59
CA LEU A 167 -7.26 -2.10 1.59
C LEU A 167 -8.27 -1.97 2.72
N ARG A 168 -8.79 -3.09 3.20
CA ARG A 168 -9.64 -3.15 4.38
C ARG A 168 -8.89 -3.88 5.47
N TYR A 169 -8.67 -3.20 6.59
CA TYR A 169 -8.00 -3.77 7.74
C TYR A 169 -8.72 -3.36 9.02
N ASN A 170 -9.04 -4.35 9.84
CA ASN A 170 -9.73 -4.17 11.13
C ASN A 170 -11.02 -3.33 10.98
N GLY A 171 -11.79 -3.63 9.94
CA GLY A 171 -13.07 -2.97 9.67
C GLY A 171 -13.02 -1.61 9.00
N ALA A 172 -11.85 -0.96 8.89
CA ALA A 172 -11.66 0.32 8.21
C ALA A 172 -11.15 0.14 6.78
N THR A 173 -11.61 0.99 5.85
CA THR A 173 -11.24 0.95 4.42
C THR A 173 -10.32 2.12 4.07
N TYR A 174 -9.22 1.82 3.41
CA TYR A 174 -8.20 2.76 2.93
C TYR A 174 -8.19 2.73 1.42
N VAL A 175 -8.10 3.89 0.77
CA VAL A 175 -8.18 3.99 -0.68
C VAL A 175 -6.99 4.79 -1.21
N LEU A 176 -6.24 4.18 -2.11
CA LEU A 176 -5.20 4.80 -2.91
C LEU A 176 -5.75 5.02 -4.32
N LYS A 177 -5.75 6.27 -4.78
CA LYS A 177 -6.05 6.64 -6.17
C LYS A 177 -4.73 7.00 -6.84
N LEU A 178 -4.41 6.35 -7.95
CA LEU A 178 -3.26 6.71 -8.75
C LEU A 178 -3.70 7.88 -9.64
N ASN A 179 -3.13 9.06 -9.45
CA ASN A 179 -3.43 10.21 -10.32
C ASN A 179 -3.13 9.82 -11.78
N GLU A 180 -4.05 10.13 -12.68
CA GLU A 180 -3.75 10.23 -14.10
C GLU A 180 -3.11 11.60 -14.31
N GLU A 181 -1.90 11.63 -14.87
CA GLU A 181 -1.44 12.83 -15.58
C GLU A 181 -2.38 13.14 -16.75
#